data_AF-T1I1R7-F1
#
_entry.id   AF-T1I1R7-F1
#
_cell.length_a   1.000
_cell.length_b   1.000
_cell.length_c   1.000
_cell.angle_alpha   90.00
_cell.angle_beta   90.00
_cell.angle_gamma   90.00
#
_symmetry.space_group_name_H-M   'P 1'
#
loop_
_entity.id
_entity.type
_entity.pdbx_description
1 polymer ?
#
loop_
_entity_poly.entity_id
_entity_poly.type
_entity_poly.pdbx_seq_one_letter_code
_entity_poly.pdbx_strand_id
1 'polypeptide(L)'
;MVLHKRGVRNCTPVSKKLSLHLETKVREDVLRSENNNFLQILNQACSDHQSSGGMIRDVRDARGEFAEMCALEFCMSTGFLEYRKEFVKFAGGMETRSKVCKEGLLGGFQNCQVTLVEDKLLQRRLQKRPSLQGLDAHLFPNGPKPREVIEITGEAGTGKTLLLLEFIKKSILPIRYNEFQIDGLEAEVVYMNCDHHFNIFKLVSLMEDYLSRCLLTPDSDLIEEIISTSLKRLTVFNIFDSETMMTTFHLLSNLLCMNSNISLILIDSISAYYWQDAMIRGIRKMDLYVLTVLKLLHKSIKDFQVTVIFTRPQYFQSKSGVECSPVYDLCKINTSIHLQQRIRDDTKCNIAEVRTCSAMMVVFYEILQNGVVWSNLIIKGDVSNYGAKLQWSINAQGFHREIQYNLEISDYGTRHECSMLAKQVIPHSLYVNKDQLEDLRRLKKVTAVVNDFVDTEMPEDVSVPHDVYLFSILNETDNILTSNIYLPIHVRYHSPQPGGGFQSAILSPPEIYVICTQFPMNYSTGSQFPCFHDSTQLCEYHQLPYEIDENLLEILVPVGNSDHFNTVVLITYFVTIAGVQELDVY
;
A
#
# COMPACT_ATOMS: atom_id res chain seq x y z
N MET A 1 -38.52 27.77 44.79
CA MET A 1 -39.19 27.11 43.64
C MET A 1 -40.44 27.85 43.08
N VAL A 2 -40.67 29.14 43.39
CA VAL A 2 -41.80 29.93 42.82
C VAL A 2 -41.36 31.12 41.94
N LEU A 3 -40.07 31.44 41.85
CA LEU A 3 -39.58 32.55 40.99
C LEU A 3 -39.15 32.14 39.57
N HIS A 4 -39.06 30.83 39.27
CA HIS A 4 -38.60 30.33 37.97
C HIS A 4 -39.61 30.50 36.81
N LYS A 5 -40.86 30.90 37.11
CA LYS A 5 -41.95 31.00 36.11
C LYS A 5 -42.24 32.41 35.60
N ARG A 6 -41.69 33.49 36.20
CA ARG A 6 -42.00 34.88 35.78
C ARG A 6 -40.95 35.52 34.86
N GLY A 7 -39.67 35.12 34.91
CA GLY A 7 -38.64 35.69 34.02
C GLY A 7 -38.82 35.34 32.53
N VAL A 8 -39.36 34.15 32.24
CA VAL A 8 -39.52 33.67 30.84
C VAL A 8 -40.63 34.42 30.08
N ARG A 9 -41.65 34.95 30.77
CA ARG A 9 -42.80 35.60 30.11
C ARG A 9 -42.57 37.06 29.70
N ASN A 10 -41.60 37.77 30.31
CA ASN A 10 -41.30 39.16 29.96
C ASN A 10 -40.19 39.31 28.91
N CYS A 11 -39.32 38.30 28.72
CA CYS A 11 -38.30 38.35 27.67
C CYS A 11 -38.79 37.84 26.30
N THR A 12 -39.93 37.16 26.18
CA THR A 12 -40.41 36.62 24.89
C THR A 12 -40.72 37.68 23.82
N PRO A 13 -41.31 38.86 24.13
CA PRO A 13 -41.53 39.90 23.13
C PRO A 13 -40.21 40.57 22.71
N VAL A 14 -39.30 40.78 23.67
CA VAL A 14 -37.99 41.41 23.44
C VAL A 14 -37.06 40.47 22.66
N SER A 15 -37.02 39.19 23.01
CA SER A 15 -36.30 38.13 22.29
C SER A 15 -36.76 38.03 20.84
N LYS A 16 -38.08 38.05 20.56
CA LYS A 16 -38.60 38.06 19.18
C LYS A 16 -38.23 39.31 18.40
N LYS A 17 -38.23 40.48 19.04
CA LYS A 17 -37.86 41.75 18.38
C LYS A 17 -36.36 41.82 18.12
N LEU A 18 -35.57 41.31 19.06
CA LEU A 18 -34.13 41.20 18.97
C LEU A 18 -33.72 40.17 17.92
N SER A 19 -34.38 39.00 17.87
CA SER A 19 -34.12 37.96 16.87
C SER A 19 -34.42 38.50 15.46
N LEU A 20 -35.55 39.19 15.28
CA LEU A 20 -35.91 39.77 13.98
C LEU A 20 -34.93 40.87 13.55
N HIS A 21 -34.50 41.73 14.49
CA HIS A 21 -33.51 42.77 14.22
C HIS A 21 -32.14 42.17 13.87
N LEU A 22 -31.69 41.17 14.62
CA LEU A 22 -30.44 40.46 14.38
C LEU A 22 -30.48 39.70 13.05
N GLU A 23 -31.57 39.02 12.72
CA GLU A 23 -31.76 38.30 11.47
C GLU A 23 -31.71 39.27 10.27
N THR A 24 -32.35 40.44 10.39
CA THR A 24 -32.32 41.48 9.35
C THR A 24 -30.91 42.05 9.19
N LYS A 25 -30.22 42.33 10.31
CA LYS A 25 -28.87 42.88 10.31
C LYS A 25 -27.83 41.91 9.75
N VAL A 26 -27.87 40.63 10.16
CA VAL A 26 -27.01 39.56 9.62
C VAL A 26 -27.23 39.40 8.12
N ARG A 27 -28.49 39.44 7.67
CA ARG A 27 -28.82 39.31 6.26
C ARG A 27 -28.31 40.49 5.45
N GLU A 28 -28.44 41.72 5.94
CA GLU A 28 -27.86 42.91 5.29
C GLU A 28 -26.32 42.88 5.29
N ASP A 29 -25.69 42.51 6.39
CA ASP A 29 -24.22 42.47 6.52
C ASP A 29 -23.59 41.35 5.68
N VAL A 30 -24.26 40.20 5.54
CA VAL A 30 -23.86 39.11 4.65
C VAL A 30 -24.06 39.49 3.17
N LEU A 31 -25.15 40.16 2.81
CA LEU A 31 -25.35 40.61 1.42
C LEU A 31 -24.41 41.75 1.02
N ARG A 32 -23.99 42.60 1.95
CA ARG A 32 -22.95 43.64 1.73
C ARG A 32 -21.53 43.07 1.76
N SER A 33 -21.34 41.82 2.16
CA SER A 33 -20.03 41.17 2.33
C SER A 33 -19.34 40.75 1.03
N GLU A 34 -20.03 40.76 -0.11
CA GLU A 34 -19.43 40.38 -1.41
C GLU A 34 -18.21 41.23 -1.78
N ASN A 35 -18.01 42.42 -1.16
CA ASN A 35 -16.91 43.34 -1.49
C ASN A 35 -16.11 43.93 -0.31
N ASN A 36 -16.15 43.39 0.93
CA ASN A 36 -15.22 43.87 1.98
C ASN A 36 -15.07 42.97 3.22
N ASN A 37 -14.06 43.30 4.06
CA ASN A 37 -13.54 42.68 5.31
C ASN A 37 -14.56 42.12 6.35
N PHE A 38 -15.45 41.24 5.90
CA PHE A 38 -16.56 40.66 6.67
C PHE A 38 -16.11 39.91 7.93
N LEU A 39 -15.00 39.17 7.84
CA LEU A 39 -14.41 38.44 8.96
C LEU A 39 -13.91 39.36 10.09
N GLN A 40 -13.40 40.55 9.75
CA GLN A 40 -12.97 41.54 10.77
C GLN A 40 -14.16 42.13 11.50
N ILE A 41 -15.25 42.45 10.79
CA ILE A 41 -16.48 42.98 11.38
C ILE A 41 -17.11 41.94 12.33
N LEU A 42 -17.08 40.66 11.94
CA LEU A 42 -17.64 39.57 12.73
C LEU A 42 -16.81 39.29 14.00
N ASN A 43 -15.49 39.35 13.91
CA ASN A 43 -14.59 39.26 15.06
C ASN A 43 -14.76 40.46 16.01
N GLN A 44 -14.91 41.68 15.48
CA GLN A 44 -15.14 42.87 16.28
C GLN A 44 -16.48 42.77 17.04
N ALA A 45 -17.56 42.38 16.37
CA ALA A 45 -18.86 42.20 17.01
C ALA A 45 -18.84 41.12 18.11
N CYS A 46 -18.06 40.05 17.94
CA CYS A 46 -17.89 39.02 18.96
C CYS A 46 -17.10 39.56 20.17
N SER A 47 -16.04 40.33 19.92
CA SER A 47 -15.24 40.98 20.98
C SER A 47 -16.05 42.03 21.76
N ASP A 48 -16.86 42.84 21.07
CA ASP A 48 -17.75 43.83 21.67
C ASP A 48 -18.84 43.15 22.52
N HIS A 49 -19.33 41.98 22.11
CA HIS A 49 -20.30 41.20 22.89
C HIS A 49 -19.67 40.61 24.17
N GLN A 50 -18.45 40.07 24.08
CA GLN A 50 -17.72 39.53 25.24
C GLN A 50 -17.36 40.62 26.25
N SER A 51 -16.93 41.78 25.78
CA SER A 51 -16.64 42.94 26.63
C SER A 51 -17.90 43.52 27.27
N SER A 52 -19.02 43.61 26.54
CA SER A 52 -20.32 43.99 27.10
C SER A 52 -20.82 43.00 28.17
N GLY A 53 -20.64 41.69 27.95
CA GLY A 53 -20.95 40.65 28.94
C GLY A 53 -20.00 40.61 30.14
N GLY A 54 -18.79 41.15 30.01
CA GLY A 54 -17.87 41.41 31.12
C GLY A 54 -18.33 42.59 31.97
N MET A 55 -18.62 43.73 31.34
CA MET A 55 -19.08 44.93 32.05
C MET A 55 -20.37 44.70 32.84
N ILE A 56 -21.31 43.90 32.32
CA ILE A 56 -22.55 43.58 33.03
C ILE A 56 -22.29 42.70 34.27
N ARG A 57 -21.32 41.78 34.20
CA ARG A 57 -20.90 40.99 35.36
C ARG A 57 -20.22 41.85 36.42
N ASP A 58 -19.37 42.79 35.99
CA ASP A 58 -18.71 43.71 36.92
C ASP A 58 -19.72 44.65 37.61
N VAL A 59 -20.74 45.12 36.89
CA VAL A 59 -21.84 45.92 37.48
C VAL A 59 -22.73 45.08 38.40
N ARG A 60 -22.96 43.79 38.07
CA ARG A 60 -23.68 42.83 38.93
C ARG A 60 -22.97 42.61 40.25
N ASP A 61 -21.67 42.39 40.19
CA ASP A 61 -20.86 42.14 41.37
C ASP A 61 -20.69 43.41 42.23
N ALA A 62 -20.81 44.60 41.64
CA ALA A 62 -20.77 45.90 42.35
C ALA A 62 -22.10 46.35 42.99
N ARG A 63 -23.27 45.98 42.45
CA ARG A 63 -24.58 46.51 42.91
C ARG A 63 -25.45 45.55 43.74
N GLY A 64 -25.10 44.26 43.82
CA GLY A 64 -25.80 43.30 44.69
C GLY A 64 -27.26 43.00 44.33
N GLU A 65 -27.76 43.46 43.18
CA GLU A 65 -29.12 43.20 42.69
C GLU A 65 -29.15 41.92 41.84
N PHE A 66 -29.60 40.83 42.45
CA PHE A 66 -29.48 39.48 41.87
C PHE A 66 -30.49 39.13 40.76
N ALA A 67 -31.65 39.80 40.66
CA ALA A 67 -32.76 39.29 39.84
C ALA A 67 -32.87 39.91 38.43
N GLU A 68 -32.76 41.23 38.29
CA GLU A 68 -32.94 41.90 36.99
C GLU A 68 -31.70 41.81 36.09
N MET A 69 -30.49 41.90 36.66
CA MET A 69 -29.25 41.77 35.87
C MET A 69 -29.01 40.33 35.38
N CYS A 70 -29.40 39.32 36.15
CA CYS A 70 -29.38 37.92 35.67
C CYS A 70 -30.32 37.70 34.48
N ALA A 71 -31.46 38.41 34.43
CA ALA A 71 -32.37 38.32 33.28
C ALA A 71 -31.77 38.96 32.02
N LEU A 72 -31.03 40.07 32.16
CA LEU A 72 -30.31 40.71 31.05
C LEU A 72 -29.17 39.83 30.52
N GLU A 73 -28.39 39.23 31.41
CA GLU A 73 -27.30 38.30 31.08
C GLU A 73 -27.84 37.04 30.38
N PHE A 74 -29.00 36.53 30.84
CA PHE A 74 -29.71 35.43 30.21
C PHE A 74 -30.26 35.80 28.82
N CYS A 75 -30.88 36.97 28.65
CA CYS A 75 -31.48 37.37 27.37
C CYS A 75 -30.40 37.74 26.32
N MET A 76 -29.22 38.23 26.73
CA MET A 76 -28.04 38.41 25.87
C MET A 76 -27.45 37.08 25.39
N SER A 77 -27.29 36.12 26.30
CA SER A 77 -26.75 34.79 25.98
C SER A 77 -27.70 33.97 25.11
N THR A 78 -29.02 34.09 25.32
CA THR A 78 -30.02 33.49 24.40
C THR A 78 -30.01 34.17 23.04
N GLY A 79 -29.95 35.51 22.99
CA GLY A 79 -29.83 36.24 21.72
C GLY A 79 -28.60 35.85 20.89
N PHE A 80 -27.46 35.62 21.54
CA PHE A 80 -26.24 35.14 20.89
C PHE A 80 -26.38 33.68 20.39
N LEU A 81 -27.02 32.82 21.16
CA LEU A 81 -27.31 31.44 20.73
C LEU A 81 -28.25 31.42 19.51
N GLU A 82 -29.23 32.32 19.47
CA GLU A 82 -30.17 32.47 18.36
C GLU A 82 -29.50 33.03 17.11
N TYR A 83 -28.63 34.04 17.28
CA TYR A 83 -27.75 34.56 16.22
C TYR A 83 -26.88 33.45 15.62
N ARG A 84 -26.27 32.62 16.47
CA ARG A 84 -25.47 31.46 16.05
C ARG A 84 -26.29 30.45 15.23
N LYS A 85 -27.53 30.19 15.62
CA LYS A 85 -28.42 29.25 14.90
C LYS A 85 -28.79 29.78 13.52
N GLU A 86 -29.18 31.05 13.42
CA GLU A 86 -29.54 31.65 12.13
C GLU A 86 -28.32 31.84 11.21
N PHE A 87 -27.14 32.15 11.75
CA PHE A 87 -25.88 32.18 10.97
C PHE A 87 -25.56 30.81 10.34
N VAL A 88 -25.65 29.72 11.11
CA VAL A 88 -25.40 28.36 10.60
C VAL A 88 -26.41 27.97 9.52
N LYS A 89 -27.65 28.42 9.65
CA LYS A 89 -28.73 28.17 8.69
C LYS A 89 -28.51 28.93 7.37
N PHE A 90 -28.06 30.18 7.44
CA PHE A 90 -27.77 30.99 6.25
C PHE A 90 -26.47 30.55 5.54
N ALA A 91 -25.41 30.23 6.30
CA ALA A 91 -24.16 29.71 5.76
C ALA A 91 -24.33 28.32 5.10
N GLY A 92 -25.31 27.53 5.56
CA GLY A 92 -25.67 26.24 4.97
C GLY A 92 -26.24 26.31 3.55
N GLY A 93 -26.71 27.48 3.10
CA GLY A 93 -27.21 27.70 1.74
C GLY A 93 -26.14 28.02 0.69
N MET A 94 -24.89 28.32 1.10
CA MET A 94 -23.77 28.57 0.20
C MET A 94 -23.01 27.26 -0.06
N GLU A 95 -23.62 26.38 -0.86
CA GLU A 95 -23.30 24.95 -0.98
C GLU A 95 -21.95 24.59 -1.62
N THR A 96 -21.07 25.56 -1.91
CA THR A 96 -19.75 25.28 -2.51
C THR A 96 -18.54 25.80 -1.74
N ARG A 97 -18.67 26.57 -0.65
CA ARG A 97 -17.48 27.11 0.06
C ARG A 97 -17.52 27.10 1.59
N SER A 98 -18.56 26.57 2.24
CA SER A 98 -18.71 26.59 3.71
C SER A 98 -18.71 25.19 4.37
N LYS A 99 -17.65 24.39 4.15
CA LYS A 99 -17.30 23.32 5.14
C LYS A 99 -16.52 23.88 6.35
N VAL A 100 -16.00 25.10 6.20
CA VAL A 100 -15.05 25.79 7.07
C VAL A 100 -15.58 26.20 8.45
N CYS A 101 -16.88 26.46 8.59
CA CYS A 101 -17.42 27.05 9.83
C CYS A 101 -18.09 26.05 10.79
N LYS A 102 -18.31 24.78 10.41
CA LYS A 102 -19.14 23.87 11.22
C LYS A 102 -18.39 23.21 12.39
N GLU A 103 -17.10 22.93 12.24
CA GLU A 103 -16.35 22.14 13.24
C GLU A 103 -15.73 22.99 14.36
N GLY A 104 -15.37 24.26 14.09
CA GLY A 104 -14.81 25.17 15.10
C GLY A 104 -15.80 25.65 16.16
N LEU A 105 -17.11 25.47 15.95
CA LEU A 105 -18.15 25.99 16.86
C LEU A 105 -18.55 24.99 17.96
N LEU A 106 -18.16 23.71 17.87
CA LEU A 106 -18.51 22.66 18.84
C LEU A 106 -17.50 22.51 19.99
N GLY A 107 -16.29 23.05 19.86
CA GLY A 107 -15.31 23.14 20.95
C GLY A 107 -15.49 24.43 21.76
N GLY A 108 -15.56 24.34 23.08
CA GLY A 108 -15.74 25.49 23.97
C GLY A 108 -14.71 26.60 23.69
N PHE A 109 -15.20 27.80 23.40
CA PHE A 109 -14.37 28.97 23.09
C PHE A 109 -13.84 29.59 24.39
N GLN A 110 -12.57 29.36 24.72
CA GLN A 110 -11.89 30.14 25.76
C GLN A 110 -10.86 31.15 25.23
N ASN A 111 -10.60 31.23 23.92
CA ASN A 111 -9.87 32.34 23.30
C ASN A 111 -10.13 32.29 21.78
N CYS A 112 -10.79 33.29 21.22
CA CYS A 112 -11.17 33.29 19.80
C CYS A 112 -10.58 34.49 19.06
N GLN A 113 -9.39 34.30 18.49
CA GLN A 113 -8.96 35.03 17.30
C GLN A 113 -9.20 34.12 16.10
N VAL A 114 -10.15 34.45 15.23
CA VAL A 114 -10.33 33.76 13.95
C VAL A 114 -9.18 34.19 13.03
N THR A 115 -8.07 33.47 13.15
CA THR A 115 -6.93 33.55 12.22
C THR A 115 -7.17 32.51 11.12
N LEU A 116 -6.69 32.75 9.90
CA LEU A 116 -6.67 31.80 8.79
C LEU A 116 -5.88 30.52 9.20
N VAL A 117 -6.54 29.58 9.87
CA VAL A 117 -5.94 28.34 10.42
C VAL A 117 -6.11 27.18 9.43
N GLU A 118 -7.07 27.26 8.51
CA GLU A 118 -7.34 26.16 7.58
C GLU A 118 -6.25 25.94 6.55
N ASP A 119 -5.62 26.97 5.95
CA ASP A 119 -4.55 26.71 4.97
C ASP A 119 -3.40 25.91 5.59
N LYS A 120 -3.06 26.14 6.88
CA LYS A 120 -2.05 25.35 7.60
C LYS A 120 -2.54 23.94 7.98
N LEU A 121 -3.80 23.75 8.34
CA LEU A 121 -4.37 22.43 8.65
C LEU A 121 -4.61 21.57 7.40
N LEU A 122 -5.06 22.16 6.29
CA LEU A 122 -5.20 21.52 4.98
C LEU A 122 -3.83 21.13 4.42
N GLN A 123 -2.85 22.03 4.51
CA GLN A 123 -1.46 21.71 4.16
C GLN A 123 -0.92 20.55 5.01
N ARG A 124 -1.20 20.51 6.33
CA ARG A 124 -0.78 19.41 7.21
C ARG A 124 -1.47 18.07 6.91
N ARG A 125 -2.74 18.08 6.50
CA ARG A 125 -3.46 16.87 6.08
C ARG A 125 -2.92 16.28 4.77
N LEU A 126 -2.42 17.14 3.87
CA LEU A 126 -1.84 16.77 2.57
C LEU A 126 -0.30 16.59 2.59
N GLN A 127 0.34 16.63 3.76
CA GLN A 127 1.80 16.46 3.85
C GLN A 127 2.22 15.05 3.43
N LYS A 128 3.34 15.00 2.68
CA LYS A 128 4.00 13.76 2.27
C LYS A 128 4.56 13.07 3.52
N ARG A 129 4.08 11.86 3.80
CA ARG A 129 4.51 11.02 4.93
C ARG A 129 5.70 10.15 4.52
N PRO A 130 6.50 9.62 5.47
CA PRO A 130 7.58 8.68 5.17
C PRO A 130 7.07 7.48 4.37
N SER A 131 7.82 7.08 3.35
CA SER A 131 7.47 5.92 2.52
C SER A 131 7.66 4.63 3.32
N LEU A 132 6.73 3.68 3.17
CA LEU A 132 6.86 2.32 3.71
C LEU A 132 7.48 1.34 2.70
N GLN A 133 8.08 1.86 1.62
CA GLN A 133 8.79 1.04 0.64
C GLN A 133 9.98 0.34 1.31
N GLY A 134 10.03 -0.99 1.20
CA GLY A 134 11.04 -1.81 1.89
C GLY A 134 10.65 -2.29 3.29
N LEU A 135 9.37 -2.16 3.71
CA LEU A 135 8.89 -2.71 4.98
C LEU A 135 9.14 -4.23 5.10
N ASP A 136 8.86 -4.97 4.03
CA ASP A 136 9.21 -6.37 3.89
C ASP A 136 9.27 -6.71 2.40
N ALA A 137 10.43 -7.14 1.90
CA ALA A 137 10.62 -7.40 0.47
C ALA A 137 9.87 -8.66 -0.02
N HIS A 138 9.62 -9.62 0.88
CA HIS A 138 8.93 -10.86 0.54
C HIS A 138 7.42 -10.65 0.54
N LEU A 139 6.86 -10.03 1.58
CA LEU A 139 5.42 -9.78 1.65
C LEU A 139 4.98 -8.60 0.78
N PHE A 140 5.85 -7.59 0.61
CA PHE A 140 5.56 -6.37 -0.13
C PHE A 140 6.71 -6.00 -1.09
N PRO A 141 6.81 -6.65 -2.27
CA PRO A 141 7.88 -6.37 -3.23
C PRO A 141 8.00 -4.89 -3.62
N ASN A 142 6.87 -4.19 -3.71
CA ASN A 142 6.80 -2.75 -4.01
C ASN A 142 6.51 -1.88 -2.76
N GLY A 143 6.50 -2.48 -1.57
CA GLY A 143 6.07 -1.84 -0.31
C GLY A 143 4.56 -1.62 -0.20
N PRO A 144 4.04 -1.42 1.03
CA PRO A 144 2.67 -0.99 1.25
C PRO A 144 2.41 0.40 0.66
N LYS A 145 1.26 0.56 0.00
CA LYS A 145 0.85 1.83 -0.58
C LYS A 145 0.20 2.74 0.47
N PRO A 146 0.26 4.07 0.30
CA PRO A 146 -0.48 4.99 1.15
C PRO A 146 -1.98 4.71 1.07
N ARG A 147 -2.69 4.80 2.21
CA ARG A 147 -4.14 4.53 2.31
C ARG A 147 -4.54 3.08 2.05
N GLU A 148 -3.58 2.17 2.08
CA GLU A 148 -3.82 0.73 2.00
C GLU A 148 -4.26 0.16 3.35
N VAL A 149 -5.19 -0.79 3.30
CA VAL A 149 -5.61 -1.60 4.45
C VAL A 149 -5.16 -3.04 4.23
N ILE A 150 -4.32 -3.51 5.15
CA ILE A 150 -3.73 -4.85 5.12
C ILE A 150 -4.28 -5.64 6.29
N GLU A 151 -4.82 -6.81 5.98
CA GLU A 151 -5.33 -7.75 6.96
C GLU A 151 -4.33 -8.88 7.17
N ILE A 152 -4.07 -9.26 8.42
CA ILE A 152 -3.28 -10.44 8.78
C ILE A 152 -4.17 -11.42 9.54
N THR A 153 -4.30 -12.63 9.02
CA THR A 153 -5.10 -13.71 9.62
C THR A 153 -4.26 -14.95 9.87
N GLY A 154 -4.67 -15.80 10.82
CA GLY A 154 -4.01 -17.07 11.09
C GLY A 154 -4.36 -17.66 12.45
N GLU A 155 -4.06 -18.94 12.65
CA GLU A 155 -4.28 -19.65 13.92
C GLU A 155 -3.39 -19.12 15.06
N ALA A 156 -3.68 -19.52 16.30
CA ALA A 156 -2.80 -19.20 17.41
C ALA A 156 -1.42 -19.86 17.20
N GLY A 157 -0.34 -19.11 17.44
CA GLY A 157 1.03 -19.62 17.27
C GLY A 157 1.63 -19.43 15.87
N THR A 158 0.89 -18.95 14.86
CA THR A 158 1.43 -18.66 13.52
C THR A 158 2.27 -17.38 13.43
N GLY A 159 2.58 -16.73 14.55
CA GLY A 159 3.49 -15.58 14.56
C GLY A 159 2.89 -14.22 14.18
N LYS A 160 1.55 -14.04 14.17
CA LYS A 160 0.89 -12.76 13.86
C LYS A 160 1.47 -11.55 14.62
N THR A 161 1.49 -11.61 15.95
CA THR A 161 2.04 -10.53 16.79
C THR A 161 3.54 -10.36 16.58
N LEU A 162 4.29 -11.46 16.36
CA LEU A 162 5.72 -11.40 16.05
C LEU A 162 5.98 -10.67 14.73
N LEU A 163 5.17 -10.92 13.70
CA LEU A 163 5.23 -10.24 12.41
C LEU A 163 4.93 -8.74 12.55
N LEU A 164 3.98 -8.34 13.43
CA LEU A 164 3.77 -6.93 13.75
C LEU A 164 4.98 -6.30 14.43
N LEU A 165 5.67 -7.02 15.33
CA LEU A 165 6.91 -6.53 15.96
C LEU A 165 8.04 -6.35 14.92
N GLU A 166 8.14 -7.25 13.95
CA GLU A 166 9.07 -7.12 12.82
C GLU A 166 8.79 -5.87 11.98
N PHE A 167 7.52 -5.58 11.69
CA PHE A 167 7.13 -4.35 10.99
C PHE A 167 7.42 -3.09 11.82
N ILE A 168 7.18 -3.13 13.13
CA ILE A 168 7.55 -2.01 14.03
C ILE A 168 9.06 -1.80 13.97
N LYS A 169 9.86 -2.86 14.18
CA LYS A 169 11.32 -2.82 14.14
C LYS A 169 11.83 -2.13 12.88
N LYS A 170 11.43 -2.62 11.70
CA LYS A 170 11.86 -2.06 10.40
C LYS A 170 11.42 -0.61 10.22
N SER A 171 10.21 -0.27 10.69
CA SER A 171 9.65 1.07 10.55
C SER A 171 10.36 2.11 11.42
N ILE A 172 10.61 1.80 12.70
CA ILE A 172 11.13 2.77 13.67
C ILE A 172 12.65 2.92 13.63
N LEU A 173 13.38 1.95 13.06
CA LEU A 173 14.83 2.05 12.91
C LEU A 173 15.21 3.15 11.91
N PRO A 174 16.37 3.82 12.10
CA PRO A 174 16.83 4.86 11.19
C PRO A 174 17.33 4.28 9.87
N ILE A 175 17.25 5.07 8.80
CA ILE A 175 17.79 4.68 7.48
C ILE A 175 19.32 4.57 7.56
N ARG A 176 19.95 5.57 8.19
CA ARG A 176 21.39 5.65 8.47
C ARG A 176 21.61 6.21 9.87
N TYR A 177 22.67 5.77 10.54
CA TYR A 177 23.13 6.35 11.80
C TYR A 177 24.64 6.56 11.72
N ASN A 178 25.07 7.82 11.76
CA ASN A 178 26.45 8.22 11.46
C ASN A 178 26.91 7.67 10.09
N GLU A 179 27.97 6.85 10.07
CA GLU A 179 28.52 6.24 8.85
C GLU A 179 27.86 4.88 8.50
N PHE A 180 27.00 4.34 9.36
CA PHE A 180 26.41 3.01 9.20
C PHE A 180 25.04 3.06 8.50
N GLN A 181 24.82 2.17 7.54
CA GLN A 181 23.52 1.94 6.91
C GLN A 181 22.77 0.84 7.66
N ILE A 182 21.71 1.23 8.38
CA ILE A 182 20.89 0.33 9.22
C ILE A 182 19.67 -0.18 8.44
N ASP A 183 19.33 0.44 7.30
CA ASP A 183 18.23 0.00 6.43
C ASP A 183 16.85 0.03 7.13
N GLY A 184 16.64 0.98 8.05
CA GLY A 184 15.31 1.28 8.60
C GLY A 184 14.53 2.27 7.74
N LEU A 185 13.27 2.56 8.11
CA LEU A 185 12.40 3.48 7.37
C LEU A 185 12.25 4.86 8.03
N GLU A 186 12.71 5.04 9.27
CA GLU A 186 12.59 6.28 10.03
C GLU A 186 11.13 6.80 10.12
N ALA A 187 10.18 5.87 10.14
CA ALA A 187 8.75 6.12 10.22
C ALA A 187 8.24 6.02 11.67
N GLU A 188 7.26 6.86 12.01
CA GLU A 188 6.56 6.76 13.29
C GLU A 188 5.37 5.79 13.18
N VAL A 189 5.21 4.95 14.19
CA VAL A 189 4.20 3.87 14.20
C VAL A 189 3.25 4.05 15.38
N VAL A 190 1.96 3.95 15.11
CA VAL A 190 0.91 3.87 16.15
C VAL A 190 0.47 2.43 16.29
N TYR A 191 0.68 1.83 17.45
CA TYR A 191 0.26 0.46 17.75
C TYR A 191 -0.92 0.46 18.73
N MET A 192 -2.03 -0.15 18.33
CA MET A 192 -3.22 -0.33 19.15
C MET A 192 -3.25 -1.76 19.70
N ASN A 193 -2.98 -1.88 20.98
CA ASN A 193 -2.89 -3.13 21.72
C ASN A 193 -4.26 -3.48 22.31
N CYS A 194 -5.05 -4.27 21.59
CA CYS A 194 -6.39 -4.70 22.01
C CYS A 194 -6.37 -6.04 22.76
N ASP A 195 -5.51 -6.98 22.34
CA ASP A 195 -5.37 -8.30 22.98
C ASP A 195 -4.32 -8.33 24.09
N HIS A 196 -3.64 -7.20 24.35
CA HIS A 196 -2.59 -7.07 25.37
C HIS A 196 -1.40 -8.03 25.21
N HIS A 197 -1.15 -8.53 23.99
CA HIS A 197 -0.04 -9.42 23.67
C HIS A 197 1.28 -8.70 23.34
N PHE A 198 1.26 -7.36 23.23
CA PHE A 198 2.45 -6.57 22.94
C PHE A 198 3.52 -6.71 24.02
N ASN A 199 4.73 -7.10 23.61
CA ASN A 199 5.87 -7.22 24.50
C ASN A 199 7.04 -6.36 23.99
N ILE A 200 7.31 -5.26 24.70
CA ILE A 200 8.40 -4.34 24.37
C ILE A 200 9.78 -4.99 24.52
N PHE A 201 9.98 -5.87 25.49
CA PHE A 201 11.27 -6.56 25.67
C PHE A 201 11.58 -7.46 24.47
N LYS A 202 10.55 -8.08 23.89
CA LYS A 202 10.74 -8.85 22.67
C LYS A 202 11.13 -7.97 21.48
N LEU A 203 10.51 -6.79 21.35
CA LEU A 203 10.89 -5.81 20.32
C LEU A 203 12.34 -5.35 20.47
N VAL A 204 12.74 -4.98 21.70
CA VAL A 204 14.11 -4.53 21.99
C VAL A 204 15.13 -5.63 21.67
N SER A 205 14.88 -6.88 22.10
CA SER A 205 15.74 -8.02 21.76
C SER A 205 15.86 -8.23 20.25
N LEU A 206 14.80 -8.07 19.47
CA LEU A 206 14.86 -8.16 18.00
C LEU A 206 15.66 -7.01 17.37
N MET A 207 15.64 -5.81 17.98
CA MET A 207 16.43 -4.67 17.54
C MET A 207 17.92 -4.87 17.84
N GLU A 208 18.25 -5.32 19.05
CA GLU A 208 19.62 -5.64 19.47
C GLU A 208 20.26 -6.70 18.56
N ASP A 209 19.53 -7.80 18.32
CA ASP A 209 19.97 -8.89 17.44
C ASP A 209 20.20 -8.41 15.99
N TYR A 210 19.41 -7.45 15.52
CA TYR A 210 19.53 -6.89 14.19
C TYR A 210 20.73 -5.93 14.08
N LEU A 211 20.84 -4.99 15.03
CA LEU A 211 21.91 -4.00 15.06
C LEU A 211 23.28 -4.67 15.26
N SER A 212 23.36 -5.71 16.09
CA SER A 212 24.59 -6.48 16.32
C SER A 212 25.11 -7.18 15.05
N ARG A 213 24.24 -7.46 14.07
CA ARG A 213 24.64 -8.04 12.76
C ARG A 213 25.03 -6.97 11.75
N CYS A 214 24.43 -5.79 11.83
CA CYS A 214 24.72 -4.68 10.92
C CYS A 214 26.03 -3.95 11.28
N LEU A 215 26.39 -3.89 12.56
CA LEU A 215 27.58 -3.19 13.06
C LEU A 215 28.77 -4.16 13.14
N LEU A 216 29.84 -3.91 12.36
CA LEU A 216 31.08 -4.69 12.34
C LEU A 216 31.80 -4.72 13.69
N THR A 217 31.61 -3.69 14.52
CA THR A 217 32.10 -3.59 15.90
C THR A 217 30.93 -3.17 16.80
N PRO A 218 30.30 -4.09 17.55
CA PRO A 218 29.16 -3.77 18.40
C PRO A 218 29.65 -3.03 19.65
N ASP A 219 29.55 -1.70 19.63
CA ASP A 219 29.60 -0.94 20.87
C ASP A 219 28.22 -0.97 21.53
N SER A 220 28.15 -1.47 22.76
CA SER A 220 26.90 -1.64 23.50
C SER A 220 26.19 -0.30 23.72
N ASP A 221 26.98 0.75 23.98
CA ASP A 221 26.45 2.09 24.28
C ASP A 221 25.79 2.70 23.03
N LEU A 222 26.39 2.47 21.85
CA LEU A 222 25.85 2.92 20.56
C LEU A 222 24.53 2.22 20.22
N ILE A 223 24.44 0.90 20.46
CA ILE A 223 23.22 0.12 20.21
C ILE A 223 22.08 0.64 21.10
N GLU A 224 22.35 0.88 22.38
CA GLU A 224 21.35 1.40 23.32
C GLU A 224 20.86 2.80 22.92
N GLU A 225 21.76 3.67 22.45
CA GLU A 225 21.40 5.01 21.95
C GLU A 225 20.47 4.94 20.73
N ILE A 226 20.79 4.07 19.76
CA ILE A 226 19.98 3.86 18.55
C ILE A 226 18.59 3.33 18.92
N ILE A 227 18.52 2.36 19.84
CA ILE A 227 17.26 1.77 20.30
C ILE A 227 16.42 2.82 21.02
N SER A 228 17.01 3.55 21.98
CA SER A 228 16.33 4.61 22.74
C SER A 228 15.77 5.70 21.82
N THR A 229 16.53 6.11 20.81
CA THR A 229 16.09 7.10 19.81
C THR A 229 14.97 6.54 18.93
N SER A 230 15.07 5.28 18.51
CA SER A 230 14.07 4.63 17.67
C SER A 230 12.75 4.38 18.40
N LEU A 231 12.79 4.03 19.69
CA LEU A 231 11.58 3.81 20.51
C LEU A 231 10.73 5.09 20.69
N LYS A 232 11.33 6.29 20.57
CA LYS A 232 10.57 7.56 20.57
C LYS A 232 9.61 7.67 19.38
N ARG A 233 9.83 6.88 18.31
CA ARG A 233 8.96 6.81 17.12
C ARG A 233 7.83 5.78 17.26
N LEU A 234 7.66 5.14 18.42
CA LEU A 234 6.60 4.19 18.69
C LEU A 234 5.60 4.76 19.69
N THR A 235 4.33 4.89 19.29
CA THR A 235 3.22 5.23 20.19
C THR A 235 2.34 4.01 20.40
N VAL A 236 2.18 3.56 21.65
CA VAL A 236 1.36 2.40 22.01
C VAL A 236 0.09 2.83 22.75
N PHE A 237 -1.08 2.46 22.23
CA PHE A 237 -2.37 2.62 22.91
C PHE A 237 -2.85 1.27 23.42
N ASN A 238 -2.99 1.14 24.74
CA ASN A 238 -3.69 0.01 25.34
C ASN A 238 -5.19 0.29 25.30
N ILE A 239 -5.91 -0.52 24.54
CA ILE A 239 -7.36 -0.44 24.41
C ILE A 239 -7.93 -1.51 25.35
N PHE A 240 -9.02 -1.21 26.04
CA PHE A 240 -9.62 -2.15 27.01
C PHE A 240 -11.07 -2.50 26.67
N ASP A 241 -11.73 -1.67 25.86
CA ASP A 241 -13.13 -1.80 25.46
C ASP A 241 -13.42 -0.99 24.19
N SER A 242 -14.63 -1.14 23.65
CA SER A 242 -15.06 -0.43 22.45
C SER A 242 -15.18 1.09 22.63
N GLU A 243 -15.39 1.58 23.86
CA GLU A 243 -15.46 3.01 24.17
C GLU A 243 -14.07 3.67 24.12
N THR A 244 -13.06 3.03 24.73
CA THR A 244 -11.67 3.46 24.65
C THR A 244 -11.15 3.38 23.22
N MET A 245 -11.56 2.36 22.44
CA MET A 245 -11.23 2.27 21.01
C MET A 245 -11.77 3.48 20.23
N MET A 246 -13.06 3.83 20.43
CA MET A 246 -13.67 4.96 19.76
C MET A 246 -13.02 6.30 20.14
N THR A 247 -12.72 6.47 21.43
CA THR A 247 -12.02 7.66 21.94
C THR A 247 -10.63 7.77 21.32
N THR A 248 -9.92 6.65 21.18
CA THR A 248 -8.61 6.57 20.54
C THR A 248 -8.70 6.93 19.06
N PHE A 249 -9.73 6.49 18.33
CA PHE A 249 -9.94 6.90 16.94
C PHE A 249 -10.16 8.41 16.79
N HIS A 250 -10.91 9.03 17.70
CA HIS A 250 -11.08 10.48 17.70
C HIS A 250 -9.75 11.20 17.99
N LEU A 251 -8.98 10.72 18.97
CA LEU A 251 -7.66 11.27 19.29
C LEU A 251 -6.68 11.12 18.13
N LEU A 252 -6.76 10.02 17.39
CA LEU A 252 -5.88 9.71 16.27
C LEU A 252 -5.94 10.81 15.19
N SER A 253 -7.11 11.39 14.94
CA SER A 253 -7.24 12.51 13.98
C SER A 253 -6.40 13.72 14.37
N ASN A 254 -6.35 14.04 15.67
CA ASN A 254 -5.52 15.12 16.20
C ASN A 254 -4.04 14.75 16.16
N LEU A 255 -3.71 13.52 16.53
CA LEU A 255 -2.35 13.00 16.56
C LEU A 255 -1.74 13.01 15.14
N LEU A 256 -2.47 12.54 14.14
CA LEU A 256 -2.06 12.58 12.73
C LEU A 256 -1.96 14.00 12.16
N CYS A 257 -2.75 14.96 12.65
CA CYS A 257 -2.62 16.38 12.29
C CYS A 257 -1.35 17.02 12.86
N MET A 258 -0.90 16.57 14.03
CA MET A 258 0.27 17.13 14.70
C MET A 258 1.57 16.47 14.22
N ASN A 259 1.52 15.18 13.91
CA ASN A 259 2.68 14.38 13.52
C ASN A 259 2.54 13.86 12.08
N SER A 260 3.27 14.49 11.16
CA SER A 260 3.35 14.07 9.75
C SER A 260 4.24 12.85 9.53
N ASN A 261 5.04 12.44 10.52
CA ASN A 261 5.96 11.31 10.42
C ASN A 261 5.27 9.95 10.61
N ILE A 262 4.01 9.95 11.06
CA ILE A 262 3.25 8.72 11.28
C ILE A 262 2.78 8.18 9.95
N SER A 263 3.32 7.06 9.50
CA SER A 263 2.89 6.42 8.24
C SER A 263 2.14 5.11 8.47
N LEU A 264 2.29 4.48 9.63
CA LEU A 264 1.78 3.14 9.90
C LEU A 264 0.91 3.09 11.18
N ILE A 265 -0.29 2.51 11.06
CA ILE A 265 -1.18 2.21 12.18
C ILE A 265 -1.37 0.70 12.25
N LEU A 266 -1.06 0.10 13.40
CA LEU A 266 -1.16 -1.33 13.67
C LEU A 266 -2.27 -1.59 14.70
N ILE A 267 -3.10 -2.62 14.49
CA ILE A 267 -4.18 -3.01 15.43
C ILE A 267 -4.08 -4.52 15.73
N ASP A 268 -3.87 -4.89 16.99
CA ASP A 268 -3.70 -6.28 17.42
C ASP A 268 -4.62 -6.66 18.60
N SER A 269 -5.73 -7.39 18.43
CA SER A 269 -6.46 -7.67 17.20
C SER A 269 -7.72 -6.83 17.08
N ILE A 270 -8.19 -6.59 15.85
CA ILE A 270 -9.42 -5.80 15.61
C ILE A 270 -10.68 -6.49 16.16
N SER A 271 -10.61 -7.81 16.40
CA SER A 271 -11.72 -8.67 16.85
C SER A 271 -11.88 -8.75 18.37
N ALA A 272 -10.96 -8.19 19.16
CA ALA A 272 -10.88 -8.39 20.61
C ALA A 272 -12.22 -8.20 21.35
N TYR A 273 -12.96 -7.11 21.05
CA TYR A 273 -14.20 -6.75 21.75
C TYR A 273 -15.48 -7.24 21.07
N TYR A 274 -15.37 -8.05 20.01
CA TYR A 274 -16.55 -8.51 19.26
C TYR A 274 -17.59 -9.17 20.15
N TRP A 275 -17.19 -10.09 21.04
CA TRP A 275 -18.14 -10.83 21.87
C TRP A 275 -18.86 -9.93 22.88
N GLN A 276 -18.21 -8.87 23.35
CA GLN A 276 -18.82 -7.87 24.22
C GLN A 276 -19.85 -7.03 23.44
N ASP A 277 -19.46 -6.55 22.25
CA ASP A 277 -20.33 -5.72 21.41
C ASP A 277 -21.48 -6.50 20.75
N ALA A 278 -21.27 -7.78 20.43
CA ALA A 278 -22.28 -8.63 19.81
C ALA A 278 -23.49 -8.82 20.73
N MET A 279 -23.25 -8.93 22.05
CA MET A 279 -24.31 -9.02 23.05
C MET A 279 -25.12 -7.72 23.15
N ILE A 280 -24.48 -6.57 22.94
CA ILE A 280 -25.11 -5.24 23.11
C ILE A 280 -25.80 -4.77 21.82
N ARG A 281 -25.17 -5.00 20.66
CA ARG A 281 -25.55 -4.40 19.37
C ARG A 281 -26.17 -5.40 18.38
N GLY A 282 -26.21 -6.69 18.72
CA GLY A 282 -26.87 -7.72 17.89
C GLY A 282 -26.18 -8.00 16.55
N ILE A 283 -24.91 -7.62 16.38
CA ILE A 283 -24.13 -7.92 15.16
C ILE A 283 -23.80 -9.41 15.16
N ARG A 284 -24.39 -10.17 14.22
CA ARG A 284 -24.22 -11.63 14.13
C ARG A 284 -23.14 -12.09 13.17
N LYS A 285 -22.68 -11.22 12.26
CA LYS A 285 -21.65 -11.54 11.26
C LYS A 285 -20.32 -10.90 11.67
N MET A 286 -19.30 -11.74 11.86
CA MET A 286 -17.95 -11.34 12.27
C MET A 286 -17.29 -10.38 11.27
N ASP A 287 -17.37 -10.64 9.96
CA ASP A 287 -16.79 -9.73 8.96
C ASP A 287 -17.50 -8.37 8.92
N LEU A 288 -18.81 -8.33 9.21
CA LEU A 288 -19.55 -7.08 9.28
C LEU A 288 -19.08 -6.23 10.47
N TYR A 289 -18.68 -6.85 11.57
CA TYR A 289 -18.08 -6.17 12.71
C TYR A 289 -16.76 -5.51 12.32
N VAL A 290 -15.83 -6.26 11.69
CA VAL A 290 -14.55 -5.72 11.20
C VAL A 290 -14.76 -4.54 10.28
N LEU A 291 -15.67 -4.66 9.28
CA LEU A 291 -16.00 -3.55 8.38
C LEU A 291 -16.61 -2.36 9.11
N THR A 292 -17.34 -2.58 10.20
CA THR A 292 -17.92 -1.49 11.01
C THR A 292 -16.82 -0.74 11.76
N VAL A 293 -15.88 -1.46 12.38
CA VAL A 293 -14.71 -0.86 13.06
C VAL A 293 -13.84 -0.10 12.07
N LEU A 294 -13.53 -0.70 10.91
CA LEU A 294 -12.78 -0.04 9.84
C LEU A 294 -13.48 1.22 9.34
N LYS A 295 -14.82 1.22 9.20
CA LYS A 295 -15.58 2.43 8.85
C LYS A 295 -15.48 3.53 9.91
N LEU A 296 -15.44 3.18 11.19
CA LEU A 296 -15.25 4.15 12.29
C LEU A 296 -13.84 4.74 12.27
N LEU A 297 -12.84 3.89 12.06
CA LEU A 297 -11.45 4.32 11.89
C LEU A 297 -11.34 5.25 10.67
N HIS A 298 -11.85 4.81 9.51
CA HIS A 298 -11.83 5.57 8.25
C HIS A 298 -12.40 6.99 8.41
N LYS A 299 -13.50 7.18 9.15
CA LYS A 299 -14.05 8.52 9.42
C LYS A 299 -13.02 9.48 10.03
N SER A 300 -12.10 8.95 10.83
CA SER A 300 -11.08 9.72 11.55
C SER A 300 -9.78 9.87 10.75
N ILE A 301 -9.49 8.94 9.82
CA ILE A 301 -8.20 8.90 9.10
C ILE A 301 -8.27 9.15 7.58
N LYS A 302 -9.47 9.30 6.99
CA LYS A 302 -9.70 9.42 5.54
C LYS A 302 -8.88 10.50 4.81
N ASP A 303 -8.54 11.58 5.52
CA ASP A 303 -7.87 12.75 4.95
C ASP A 303 -6.34 12.61 5.01
N PHE A 304 -5.81 11.52 5.60
CA PHE A 304 -4.38 11.29 5.77
C PHE A 304 -3.86 10.12 4.92
N GLN A 305 -2.61 10.22 4.48
CA GLN A 305 -1.92 9.21 3.68
C GLN A 305 -1.24 8.13 4.55
N VAL A 306 -2.00 7.50 5.45
CA VAL A 306 -1.51 6.46 6.37
C VAL A 306 -1.90 5.06 5.92
N THR A 307 -1.09 4.07 6.24
CA THR A 307 -1.36 2.64 5.98
C THR A 307 -1.84 1.99 7.27
N VAL A 308 -2.87 1.14 7.17
CA VAL A 308 -3.46 0.43 8.31
C VAL A 308 -3.19 -1.06 8.16
N ILE A 309 -2.61 -1.69 9.18
CA ILE A 309 -2.45 -3.14 9.26
C ILE A 309 -3.17 -3.62 10.52
N PHE A 310 -4.00 -4.66 10.40
CA PHE A 310 -4.65 -5.24 11.56
C PHE A 310 -4.59 -6.76 11.55
N THR A 311 -4.62 -7.36 12.73
CA THR A 311 -4.72 -8.81 12.89
C THR A 311 -6.13 -9.22 13.25
N ARG A 312 -6.50 -10.46 12.89
CA ARG A 312 -7.63 -11.20 13.47
C ARG A 312 -7.33 -12.70 13.49
N PRO A 313 -7.95 -13.48 14.38
CA PRO A 313 -7.78 -14.93 14.40
C PRO A 313 -8.54 -15.60 13.25
N GLN A 314 -8.02 -16.73 12.76
CA GLN A 314 -8.58 -17.45 11.61
C GLN A 314 -10.03 -17.95 11.80
N TYR A 315 -10.40 -18.35 13.01
CA TYR A 315 -11.79 -18.76 13.31
C TYR A 315 -12.80 -17.60 13.16
N PHE A 316 -12.32 -16.36 13.09
CA PHE A 316 -13.10 -15.15 13.02
C PHE A 316 -13.34 -14.71 11.57
N GLN A 317 -13.68 -15.65 10.68
CA GLN A 317 -13.91 -15.39 9.26
C GLN A 317 -15.16 -16.13 8.78
N SER A 318 -15.98 -15.51 7.93
CA SER A 318 -17.06 -16.23 7.25
C SER A 318 -16.53 -17.18 6.18
N LYS A 319 -17.35 -18.16 5.79
CA LYS A 319 -17.00 -19.11 4.71
C LYS A 319 -16.80 -18.44 3.35
N SER A 320 -17.30 -17.23 3.16
CA SER A 320 -16.97 -16.40 2.00
C SER A 320 -15.55 -15.84 2.18
N GLY A 321 -14.67 -16.12 1.22
CA GLY A 321 -13.31 -15.56 1.21
C GLY A 321 -13.28 -14.03 1.26
N VAL A 322 -12.10 -13.46 1.54
CA VAL A 322 -11.91 -12.01 1.62
C VAL A 322 -11.85 -11.42 0.21
N GLU A 323 -12.80 -10.54 -0.12
CA GLU A 323 -12.75 -9.74 -1.35
C GLU A 323 -11.79 -8.55 -1.18
N CYS A 324 -10.65 -8.61 -1.89
CA CYS A 324 -9.66 -7.54 -1.90
C CYS A 324 -10.08 -6.43 -2.89
N SER A 325 -10.06 -5.17 -2.46
CA SER A 325 -10.39 -4.04 -3.32
C SER A 325 -9.15 -3.46 -4.02
N PRO A 326 -9.24 -3.09 -5.32
CA PRO A 326 -8.16 -2.39 -6.02
C PRO A 326 -8.03 -0.91 -5.63
N VAL A 327 -8.99 -0.37 -4.86
CA VAL A 327 -9.04 1.06 -4.51
C VAL A 327 -8.46 1.28 -3.11
N TYR A 328 -7.42 2.09 -3.01
CA TYR A 328 -6.74 2.45 -1.76
C TYR A 328 -7.43 3.64 -1.07
N ASP A 329 -8.61 3.40 -0.49
CA ASP A 329 -9.44 4.44 0.12
C ASP A 329 -9.59 4.32 1.65
N LEU A 330 -8.95 3.34 2.29
CA LEU A 330 -9.12 2.97 3.70
C LEU A 330 -10.50 2.37 4.07
N CYS A 331 -11.39 2.13 3.11
CA CYS A 331 -12.74 1.61 3.38
C CYS A 331 -12.82 0.08 3.33
N LYS A 332 -11.98 -0.55 2.50
CA LYS A 332 -11.98 -1.99 2.24
C LYS A 332 -10.57 -2.54 2.38
N ILE A 333 -10.50 -3.85 2.59
CA ILE A 333 -9.24 -4.59 2.65
C ILE A 333 -8.65 -4.62 1.23
N ASN A 334 -7.38 -4.25 1.09
CA ASN A 334 -6.67 -4.24 -0.19
C ASN A 334 -5.77 -5.46 -0.32
N THR A 335 -5.13 -5.84 0.78
CA THR A 335 -4.23 -6.99 0.87
C THR A 335 -4.62 -7.84 2.07
N SER A 336 -4.75 -9.14 1.86
CA SER A 336 -5.03 -10.13 2.91
C SER A 336 -3.87 -11.09 2.98
N ILE A 337 -3.24 -11.18 4.15
CA ILE A 337 -2.14 -12.08 4.47
C ILE A 337 -2.71 -13.17 5.37
N HIS A 338 -2.59 -14.41 4.93
CA HIS A 338 -3.09 -15.56 5.66
C HIS A 338 -1.94 -16.47 6.06
N LEU A 339 -1.66 -16.52 7.36
CA LEU A 339 -0.60 -17.28 7.97
C LEU A 339 -1.12 -18.66 8.39
N GLN A 340 -0.62 -19.71 7.76
CA GLN A 340 -0.94 -21.10 8.08
C GLN A 340 0.30 -21.86 8.54
N GLN A 341 0.08 -22.87 9.38
CA GLN A 341 1.08 -23.89 9.69
C GLN A 341 0.61 -25.21 9.08
N ARG A 342 1.40 -25.78 8.17
CA ARG A 342 1.16 -27.08 7.54
C ARG A 342 2.17 -28.10 8.07
N ILE A 343 1.75 -29.36 8.10
CA ILE A 343 2.62 -30.49 8.45
C ILE A 343 2.83 -31.29 7.17
N ARG A 344 4.08 -31.42 6.72
CA ARG A 344 4.48 -32.31 5.61
C ARG A 344 5.57 -33.24 6.14
N ASP A 345 5.36 -34.55 6.01
CA ASP A 345 6.38 -35.57 6.32
C ASP A 345 7.04 -35.41 7.71
N ASP A 346 6.24 -35.24 8.76
CA ASP A 346 6.68 -34.96 10.15
C ASP A 346 7.46 -33.64 10.37
N THR A 347 7.62 -32.81 9.34
CA THR A 347 8.21 -31.46 9.44
C THR A 347 7.13 -30.38 9.43
N LYS A 348 7.25 -29.42 10.36
CA LYS A 348 6.36 -28.25 10.44
C LYS A 348 6.82 -27.19 9.45
N CYS A 349 5.93 -26.77 8.57
CA CYS A 349 6.17 -25.78 7.54
C CYS A 349 5.18 -24.63 7.71
N ASN A 350 5.65 -23.39 7.89
CA ASN A 350 4.74 -22.24 7.94
C ASN A 350 4.70 -21.54 6.59
N ILE A 351 3.49 -21.14 6.19
CA ILE A 351 3.23 -20.48 4.92
C ILE A 351 2.43 -19.21 5.14
N ALA A 352 2.77 -18.17 4.39
CA ALA A 352 2.06 -16.91 4.33
C ALA A 352 1.47 -16.76 2.93
N GLU A 353 0.16 -16.88 2.80
CA GLU A 353 -0.57 -16.62 1.57
C GLU A 353 -0.95 -15.14 1.52
N VAL A 354 -0.31 -14.36 0.66
CA VAL A 354 -0.60 -12.94 0.43
C VAL A 354 -1.51 -12.82 -0.80
N ARG A 355 -2.72 -12.33 -0.59
CA ARG A 355 -3.74 -12.10 -1.61
C ARG A 355 -3.98 -10.61 -1.77
N THR A 356 -3.96 -10.15 -3.01
CA THR A 356 -4.39 -8.81 -3.43
C THR A 356 -5.53 -8.94 -4.44
N CYS A 357 -6.09 -7.83 -4.92
CA CYS A 357 -7.11 -7.87 -5.98
C CYS A 357 -6.60 -8.44 -7.32
N SER A 358 -5.29 -8.38 -7.57
CA SER A 358 -4.68 -8.72 -8.88
C SER A 358 -3.74 -9.92 -8.83
N ALA A 359 -3.30 -10.34 -7.65
CA ALA A 359 -2.29 -11.38 -7.50
C ALA A 359 -2.45 -12.13 -6.17
N MET A 360 -2.08 -13.40 -6.17
CA MET A 360 -1.87 -14.22 -4.98
C MET A 360 -0.46 -14.78 -4.99
N MET A 361 0.21 -14.73 -3.85
CA MET A 361 1.52 -15.32 -3.66
C MET A 361 1.58 -16.06 -2.34
N VAL A 362 2.43 -17.08 -2.27
CA VAL A 362 2.67 -17.87 -1.06
C VAL A 362 4.16 -17.81 -0.78
N VAL A 363 4.51 -17.49 0.46
CA VAL A 363 5.89 -17.42 0.94
C VAL A 363 6.03 -18.35 2.13
N PHE A 364 7.09 -19.15 2.17
CA PHE A 364 7.37 -19.95 3.36
C PHE A 364 8.15 -19.14 4.37
N TYR A 365 7.91 -19.41 5.65
CA TYR A 365 8.65 -18.78 6.72
C TYR A 365 8.88 -19.72 7.90
N GLU A 366 9.94 -19.41 8.63
CA GLU A 366 10.26 -20.05 9.89
C GLU A 366 10.21 -19.03 11.02
N ILE A 367 9.64 -19.45 12.14
CA ILE A 367 9.61 -18.66 13.37
C ILE A 367 10.83 -19.07 14.18
N LEU A 368 11.83 -18.20 14.24
CA LEU A 368 13.03 -18.39 15.03
C LEU A 368 12.98 -17.52 16.29
N GLN A 369 13.95 -17.74 17.20
CA GLN A 369 14.06 -16.91 18.41
C GLN A 369 14.38 -15.45 18.08
N ASN A 370 15.05 -15.20 16.96
CA ASN A 370 15.55 -13.89 16.52
C ASN A 370 14.68 -13.23 15.44
N GLY A 371 13.44 -13.69 15.25
CA GLY A 371 12.47 -13.10 14.32
C GLY A 371 11.82 -14.10 13.38
N VAL A 372 11.19 -13.58 12.33
CA VAL A 372 10.66 -14.36 11.21
C VAL A 372 11.70 -14.38 10.10
N VAL A 373 12.02 -15.58 9.60
CA VAL A 373 12.91 -15.75 8.44
C VAL A 373 12.10 -16.27 7.27
N TRP A 374 12.10 -15.52 6.18
CA TRP A 374 11.47 -15.90 4.91
C TRP A 374 12.39 -16.82 4.13
N SER A 375 11.82 -17.81 3.45
CA SER A 375 12.55 -18.57 2.44
C SER A 375 12.47 -17.84 1.09
N ASN A 376 13.47 -18.06 0.23
CA ASN A 376 13.51 -17.46 -1.11
C ASN A 376 12.53 -18.11 -2.11
N LEU A 377 11.74 -19.10 -1.66
CA LEU A 377 10.66 -19.71 -2.44
C LEU A 377 9.42 -18.82 -2.41
N ILE A 378 9.23 -18.04 -3.47
CA ILE A 378 8.00 -17.26 -3.72
C ILE A 378 7.16 -18.04 -4.72
N ILE A 379 6.10 -18.70 -4.27
CA ILE A 379 5.14 -19.34 -5.16
C ILE A 379 4.12 -18.27 -5.57
N LYS A 380 4.16 -17.79 -6.81
CA LYS A 380 3.06 -16.97 -7.37
C LYS A 380 2.05 -17.92 -8.03
N GLY A 381 0.90 -18.11 -7.38
CA GLY A 381 -0.21 -18.92 -7.87
C GLY A 381 -0.62 -20.09 -6.97
N ASP A 382 -1.81 -20.63 -7.23
CA ASP A 382 -2.56 -21.59 -6.42
C ASP A 382 -1.93 -23.00 -6.46
N VAL A 383 -1.02 -23.32 -5.53
CA VAL A 383 -0.35 -24.64 -5.45
C VAL A 383 -0.96 -25.46 -4.31
N SER A 384 -2.06 -26.15 -4.61
CA SER A 384 -2.47 -27.30 -3.81
C SER A 384 -2.89 -28.51 -4.61
N ASN A 385 -2.57 -28.60 -5.91
CA ASN A 385 -2.77 -29.84 -6.68
C ASN A 385 -1.75 -30.13 -7.80
N TYR A 386 -0.75 -29.27 -8.06
CA TYR A 386 0.19 -29.48 -9.17
C TYR A 386 1.62 -29.38 -8.67
N GLY A 387 2.33 -30.51 -8.60
CA GLY A 387 3.78 -30.54 -8.39
C GLY A 387 4.49 -30.23 -9.71
N ALA A 388 4.28 -29.01 -10.22
CA ALA A 388 4.94 -28.54 -11.42
C ALA A 388 6.26 -27.86 -11.06
N LYS A 389 7.36 -28.27 -11.68
CA LYS A 389 8.70 -27.70 -11.54
C LYS A 389 9.19 -27.23 -12.92
N LEU A 390 9.61 -25.98 -13.01
CA LEU A 390 10.29 -25.43 -14.18
C LEU A 390 11.78 -25.31 -13.89
N GLN A 391 12.59 -25.96 -14.72
CA GLN A 391 14.02 -25.70 -14.82
C GLN A 391 14.27 -24.95 -16.11
N TRP A 392 15.05 -23.88 -16.02
CA TRP A 392 15.39 -23.06 -17.17
C TRP A 392 16.83 -22.60 -17.08
N SER A 393 17.49 -22.51 -18.23
CA SER A 393 18.89 -22.14 -18.32
C SER A 393 19.19 -21.46 -19.66
N ILE A 394 20.29 -20.71 -19.69
CA ILE A 394 20.80 -20.10 -20.91
C ILE A 394 22.01 -20.88 -21.40
N ASN A 395 21.97 -21.26 -22.66
CA ASN A 395 23.05 -21.92 -23.37
C ASN A 395 23.64 -21.01 -24.47
N ALA A 396 24.78 -21.45 -25.00
CA ALA A 396 25.61 -20.78 -26.02
C ALA A 396 26.36 -19.51 -25.54
N GLN A 397 27.37 -19.10 -26.32
CA GLN A 397 28.24 -17.93 -26.09
C GLN A 397 28.20 -16.97 -27.30
N GLY A 398 28.46 -15.66 -27.11
CA GLY A 398 28.28 -14.61 -28.14
C GLY A 398 26.99 -13.77 -28.05
N PHE A 399 26.47 -13.25 -29.17
CA PHE A 399 25.23 -12.46 -29.21
C PHE A 399 23.97 -13.30 -29.48
N HIS A 400 24.13 -14.52 -30.00
CA HIS A 400 23.07 -15.50 -30.13
C HIS A 400 23.10 -16.44 -28.92
N ARG A 401 21.96 -16.64 -28.29
CA ARG A 401 21.76 -17.42 -27.06
C ARG A 401 20.52 -18.30 -27.22
N GLU A 402 20.46 -19.37 -26.45
CA GLU A 402 19.31 -20.26 -26.43
C GLU A 402 18.84 -20.44 -24.99
N ILE A 403 17.56 -20.13 -24.73
CA ILE A 403 16.94 -20.41 -23.43
C ILE A 403 16.33 -21.79 -23.51
N GLN A 404 16.69 -22.68 -22.60
CA GLN A 404 16.05 -23.98 -22.44
C GLN A 404 15.01 -23.91 -21.33
N TYR A 405 13.83 -24.49 -21.58
CA TYR A 405 12.74 -24.65 -20.63
C TYR A 405 12.43 -26.13 -20.50
N ASN A 406 12.60 -26.66 -19.29
CA ASN A 406 12.27 -28.02 -18.92
C ASN A 406 11.18 -27.96 -17.85
N LEU A 407 9.95 -28.28 -18.24
CA LEU A 407 8.81 -28.34 -17.33
C LEU A 407 8.56 -29.80 -16.95
N GLU A 408 8.47 -30.08 -15.66
CA GLU A 408 8.06 -31.35 -15.09
C GLU A 408 6.77 -31.13 -14.29
N ILE A 409 5.76 -31.95 -14.47
CA ILE A 409 4.50 -31.89 -13.72
C ILE A 409 4.24 -33.28 -13.14
N SER A 410 4.25 -33.42 -11.81
CA SER A 410 3.88 -34.66 -11.14
C SER A 410 2.37 -34.88 -11.25
N ASP A 411 1.94 -35.92 -11.95
CA ASP A 411 0.53 -36.24 -12.14
C ASP A 411 0.17 -37.56 -11.43
N TYR A 412 -0.94 -37.59 -10.71
CA TYR A 412 -1.41 -38.74 -9.93
C TYR A 412 -2.67 -39.39 -10.53
N GLY A 413 -3.03 -39.13 -11.79
CA GLY A 413 -4.15 -39.84 -12.43
C GLY A 413 -4.37 -39.59 -13.92
N THR A 414 -4.50 -40.71 -14.66
CA THR A 414 -4.96 -40.89 -16.07
C THR A 414 -4.18 -40.21 -17.20
N ARG A 415 -4.04 -40.95 -18.33
CA ARG A 415 -3.38 -40.49 -19.55
C ARG A 415 -4.14 -39.31 -20.16
N HIS A 416 -3.54 -38.13 -20.11
CA HIS A 416 -4.12 -36.91 -20.65
C HIS A 416 -3.28 -36.37 -21.80
N GLU A 417 -3.90 -36.18 -22.97
CA GLU A 417 -3.31 -35.35 -24.03
C GLU A 417 -3.36 -33.89 -23.55
N CYS A 418 -2.23 -33.41 -23.05
CA CYS A 418 -2.06 -32.04 -22.58
C CYS A 418 -1.09 -31.29 -23.48
N SER A 419 -1.39 -30.01 -23.73
CA SER A 419 -0.46 -29.08 -24.36
C SER A 419 -0.19 -27.90 -23.45
N MET A 420 1.05 -27.42 -23.52
CA MET A 420 1.61 -26.34 -22.72
C MET A 420 1.81 -25.11 -23.60
N LEU A 421 1.57 -23.94 -23.02
CA LEU A 421 1.91 -22.63 -23.54
C LEU A 421 2.82 -21.91 -22.54
N ALA A 422 4.01 -21.49 -22.95
CA ALA A 422 4.86 -20.59 -22.16
C ALA A 422 4.81 -19.20 -22.79
N LYS A 423 4.39 -18.19 -22.02
CA LYS A 423 4.47 -16.80 -22.42
C LYS A 423 5.72 -16.18 -21.80
N GLN A 424 6.72 -15.91 -22.63
CA GLN A 424 7.96 -15.27 -22.22
C GLN A 424 7.92 -13.79 -22.60
N VAL A 425 8.16 -12.91 -21.61
CA VAL A 425 8.39 -11.49 -21.85
C VAL A 425 9.87 -11.30 -22.20
N ILE A 426 10.14 -10.75 -23.38
CA ILE A 426 11.51 -10.45 -23.84
C ILE A 426 11.79 -8.97 -23.53
N PRO A 427 12.82 -8.65 -22.71
CA PRO A 427 13.16 -7.28 -22.37
C PRO A 427 13.70 -6.51 -23.59
N HIS A 428 13.71 -5.17 -23.51
CA HIS A 428 14.21 -4.29 -24.57
C HIS A 428 15.69 -4.52 -24.91
N SER A 429 16.47 -5.18 -24.06
CA SER A 429 17.87 -5.55 -24.31
C SER A 429 18.05 -6.78 -25.20
N LEU A 430 16.99 -7.55 -25.45
CA LEU A 430 17.00 -8.79 -26.21
C LEU A 430 15.95 -8.74 -27.34
N TYR A 431 16.08 -9.65 -28.31
CA TYR A 431 15.06 -9.87 -29.33
C TYR A 431 15.00 -11.29 -29.84
N VAL A 432 13.86 -11.64 -30.43
CA VAL A 432 13.67 -12.90 -31.12
C VAL A 432 13.44 -12.64 -32.60
N ASN A 433 14.19 -13.33 -33.44
CA ASN A 433 14.06 -13.19 -34.89
C ASN A 433 12.86 -14.00 -35.38
N LYS A 434 11.88 -13.32 -35.97
CA LYS A 434 10.65 -13.93 -36.50
C LYS A 434 10.93 -14.93 -37.62
N ASP A 435 11.80 -14.60 -38.57
CA ASP A 435 12.12 -15.47 -39.70
C ASP A 435 12.79 -16.76 -39.22
N GLN A 436 13.67 -16.65 -38.22
CA GLN A 436 14.29 -17.81 -37.59
C GLN A 436 13.25 -18.73 -36.92
N LEU A 437 12.26 -18.15 -36.23
CA LEU A 437 11.18 -18.95 -35.64
C LEU A 437 10.30 -19.61 -36.70
N GLU A 438 10.01 -18.92 -37.82
CA GLU A 438 9.25 -19.49 -38.92
C GLU A 438 9.97 -20.69 -39.55
N ASP A 439 11.29 -20.61 -39.73
CA ASP A 439 12.10 -21.71 -40.22
C ASP A 439 12.14 -22.88 -39.22
N LEU A 440 12.28 -22.61 -37.92
CA LEU A 440 12.23 -23.64 -36.88
C LEU A 440 10.87 -24.32 -36.80
N ARG A 441 9.78 -23.57 -37.05
CA ARG A 441 8.42 -24.09 -37.14
C ARG A 441 8.24 -24.99 -38.35
N ARG A 442 8.78 -24.60 -39.51
CA ARG A 442 8.80 -25.45 -40.73
C ARG A 442 9.55 -26.76 -40.51
N LEU A 443 10.65 -26.71 -39.75
CA LEU A 443 11.45 -27.87 -39.38
C LEU A 443 10.86 -28.69 -38.21
N LYS A 444 9.69 -28.29 -37.66
CA LYS A 444 9.04 -28.91 -36.49
C LYS A 444 9.97 -29.02 -35.26
N LYS A 445 10.92 -28.09 -35.13
CA LYS A 445 11.88 -28.07 -34.02
C LYS A 445 11.40 -27.24 -32.84
N VAL A 446 10.71 -26.13 -33.11
CA VAL A 446 10.13 -25.23 -32.10
C VAL A 446 8.81 -24.70 -32.65
N THR A 447 7.77 -24.68 -31.82
CA THR A 447 6.51 -24.02 -32.14
C THR A 447 6.44 -22.75 -31.29
N ALA A 448 6.79 -21.60 -31.86
CA ALA A 448 6.71 -20.31 -31.18
C ALA A 448 6.09 -19.24 -32.09
N VAL A 449 5.39 -18.29 -31.48
CA VAL A 449 4.70 -17.18 -32.16
C VAL A 449 5.06 -15.88 -31.46
N VAL A 450 5.27 -14.83 -32.25
CA VAL A 450 5.51 -13.46 -31.78
C VAL A 450 4.35 -12.60 -32.28
N ASN A 451 3.73 -11.82 -31.38
CA ASN A 451 2.51 -11.06 -31.72
C ASN A 451 2.80 -9.80 -32.54
N ASP A 452 3.96 -9.16 -32.34
CA ASP A 452 4.28 -7.85 -32.91
C ASP A 452 5.43 -7.89 -33.92
N PHE A 453 5.58 -6.82 -34.70
CA PHE A 453 6.75 -6.61 -35.54
C PHE A 453 7.98 -6.34 -34.67
N VAL A 454 9.00 -7.18 -34.80
CA VAL A 454 10.27 -7.02 -34.09
C VAL A 454 11.29 -6.47 -35.08
N ASP A 455 11.66 -5.20 -34.90
CA ASP A 455 12.79 -4.62 -35.62
C ASP A 455 14.08 -5.22 -35.05
N THR A 456 14.82 -5.98 -35.87
CA THR A 456 16.06 -6.65 -35.48
C THR A 456 17.27 -5.72 -35.46
N GLU A 457 17.17 -4.55 -36.10
CA GLU A 457 18.28 -3.59 -36.22
C GLU A 457 18.23 -2.49 -35.15
N MET A 458 17.09 -2.31 -34.48
CA MET A 458 16.96 -1.31 -33.42
C MET A 458 17.90 -1.59 -32.22
N PRO A 459 18.63 -0.56 -31.73
CA PRO A 459 19.44 -0.66 -30.53
C PRO A 459 18.58 -0.69 -29.26
N GLU A 460 19.19 -1.10 -28.15
CA GLU A 460 18.50 -1.35 -26.87
C GLU A 460 17.80 -0.11 -26.28
N ASP A 461 18.36 1.08 -26.47
CA ASP A 461 17.86 2.36 -25.94
C ASP A 461 16.55 2.84 -26.60
N VAL A 462 16.27 2.35 -27.80
CA VAL A 462 15.06 2.70 -28.58
C VAL A 462 14.06 1.53 -28.61
N SER A 463 14.48 0.34 -28.16
CA SER A 463 13.70 -0.88 -28.26
C SER A 463 12.63 -0.99 -27.16
N VAL A 464 11.55 -1.71 -27.48
CA VAL A 464 10.47 -2.02 -26.53
C VAL A 464 10.44 -3.51 -26.19
N PRO A 465 10.04 -3.88 -24.95
CA PRO A 465 9.77 -5.28 -24.61
C PRO A 465 8.65 -5.86 -25.47
N HIS A 466 8.71 -7.15 -25.77
CA HIS A 466 7.70 -7.87 -26.55
C HIS A 466 7.46 -9.29 -26.01
N ASP A 467 6.28 -9.83 -26.29
CA ASP A 467 5.86 -11.15 -25.81
C ASP A 467 6.09 -12.24 -26.87
N VAL A 468 6.57 -13.39 -26.40
CA VAL A 468 6.76 -14.60 -27.22
C VAL A 468 6.00 -15.76 -26.60
N TYR A 469 5.21 -16.43 -27.43
CA TYR A 469 4.37 -17.56 -27.02
C TYR A 469 4.97 -18.86 -27.56
N LEU A 470 5.40 -19.74 -26.65
CA LEU A 470 5.96 -21.04 -26.96
C LEU A 470 4.94 -22.13 -26.71
N PHE A 471 4.88 -23.09 -27.62
CA PHE A 471 3.89 -24.15 -27.64
C PHE A 471 4.59 -25.50 -27.61
N SER A 472 4.18 -26.38 -26.70
CA SER A 472 4.74 -27.73 -26.60
C SER A 472 3.69 -28.77 -26.20
N ILE A 473 3.90 -30.00 -26.64
CA ILE A 473 3.10 -31.16 -26.21
C ILE A 473 3.77 -31.75 -24.98
N LEU A 474 2.97 -32.08 -23.96
CA LEU A 474 3.48 -32.72 -22.75
C LEU A 474 3.59 -34.22 -22.99
N ASN A 475 4.78 -34.78 -22.76
CA ASN A 475 5.03 -36.21 -22.87
C ASN A 475 4.89 -36.88 -21.50
N GLU A 476 4.17 -37.99 -21.43
CA GLU A 476 3.98 -38.75 -20.19
C GLU A 476 5.08 -39.80 -20.04
N THR A 477 5.83 -39.73 -18.93
CA THR A 477 6.84 -40.71 -18.53
C THR A 477 6.70 -40.97 -17.03
N ASP A 478 6.46 -42.22 -16.62
CA ASP A 478 6.43 -42.65 -15.21
C ASP A 478 5.61 -41.74 -14.26
N ASN A 479 4.37 -41.41 -14.65
CA ASN A 479 3.46 -40.50 -13.91
C ASN A 479 3.96 -39.04 -13.78
N ILE A 480 4.85 -38.63 -14.67
CA ILE A 480 5.32 -37.24 -14.78
C ILE A 480 5.06 -36.77 -16.21
N LEU A 481 4.41 -35.62 -16.37
CA LEU A 481 4.32 -34.93 -17.64
C LEU A 481 5.56 -34.05 -17.80
N THR A 482 6.29 -34.25 -18.89
CA THR A 482 7.52 -33.50 -19.17
C THR A 482 7.42 -32.75 -20.49
N SER A 483 8.00 -31.55 -20.53
CA SER A 483 8.15 -30.79 -21.76
C SER A 483 9.49 -30.10 -21.81
N ASN A 484 10.20 -30.29 -22.92
CA ASN A 484 11.48 -29.64 -23.19
C ASN A 484 11.32 -28.79 -24.45
N ILE A 485 11.47 -27.48 -24.30
CA ILE A 485 11.42 -26.53 -25.41
C ILE A 485 12.56 -25.52 -25.27
N TYR A 486 13.02 -24.97 -26.38
CA TYR A 486 14.04 -23.93 -26.37
C TYR A 486 13.61 -22.74 -27.21
N LEU A 487 14.12 -21.56 -26.83
CA LEU A 487 13.89 -20.30 -27.53
C LEU A 487 15.23 -19.69 -27.94
N PRO A 488 15.51 -19.52 -29.24
CA PRO A 488 16.65 -18.71 -29.69
C PRO A 488 16.36 -17.23 -29.42
N ILE A 489 17.29 -16.58 -28.74
CA ILE A 489 17.27 -15.14 -28.45
C ILE A 489 18.56 -14.49 -28.96
N HIS A 490 18.47 -13.20 -29.25
CA HIS A 490 19.58 -12.39 -29.72
C HIS A 490 19.73 -11.16 -28.83
N VAL A 491 20.98 -10.81 -28.53
CA VAL A 491 21.32 -9.64 -27.73
C VAL A 491 21.33 -8.41 -28.63
N ARG A 492 20.69 -7.31 -28.19
CA ARG A 492 20.76 -6.03 -28.90
C ARG A 492 22.05 -5.28 -28.57
N TYR A 493 22.47 -4.41 -29.49
CA TYR A 493 23.53 -3.47 -29.20
C TYR A 493 23.08 -2.46 -28.14
N HIS A 494 23.86 -2.34 -27.08
CA HIS A 494 23.64 -1.38 -26.01
C HIS A 494 24.47 -0.12 -26.25
N SER A 495 23.99 0.99 -25.72
CA SER A 495 24.71 2.26 -25.79
C SER A 495 26.08 2.17 -25.11
N PRO A 496 27.12 2.83 -25.65
CA PRO A 496 28.44 2.83 -25.05
C PRO A 496 28.44 3.60 -23.72
N GLN A 497 29.31 3.21 -22.79
CA GLN A 497 29.45 3.85 -21.48
C GLN A 497 30.90 4.27 -21.20
N PRO A 498 31.12 5.29 -20.35
CA PRO A 498 32.47 5.72 -19.96
C PRO A 498 33.23 4.56 -19.31
N GLY A 499 34.48 4.31 -19.74
CA GLY A 499 35.27 3.16 -19.30
C GLY A 499 34.89 1.81 -19.92
N GLY A 500 33.82 1.73 -20.73
CA GLY A 500 33.34 0.47 -21.34
C GLY A 500 32.83 -0.54 -20.31
N GLY A 501 32.93 -1.83 -20.60
CA GLY A 501 32.61 -2.91 -19.65
C GLY A 501 31.45 -3.79 -20.09
N PHE A 502 30.65 -4.26 -19.13
CA PHE A 502 29.48 -5.11 -19.36
C PHE A 502 28.21 -4.47 -18.79
N GLN A 503 27.10 -4.68 -19.48
CA GLN A 503 25.75 -4.30 -19.06
C GLN A 503 24.88 -5.56 -18.94
N SER A 504 24.01 -5.60 -17.93
CA SER A 504 23.19 -6.77 -17.65
C SER A 504 21.84 -6.72 -18.36
N ALA A 505 21.53 -7.75 -19.14
CA ALA A 505 20.22 -8.02 -19.68
C ALA A 505 19.53 -9.10 -18.83
N ILE A 506 18.47 -8.71 -18.11
CA ILE A 506 17.78 -9.58 -17.15
C ILE A 506 16.49 -10.11 -17.76
N LEU A 507 16.33 -11.44 -17.76
CA LEU A 507 15.13 -12.13 -18.22
C LEU A 507 14.28 -12.56 -17.02
N SER A 508 12.99 -12.22 -17.05
CA SER A 508 12.01 -12.64 -16.05
C SER A 508 11.45 -14.04 -16.35
N PRO A 509 10.97 -14.80 -15.34
CA PRO A 509 10.37 -16.11 -15.55
C PRO A 509 9.14 -16.06 -16.47
N PRO A 510 8.87 -17.12 -17.26
CA PRO A 510 7.72 -17.18 -18.16
C PRO A 510 6.40 -17.44 -17.42
N GLU A 511 5.28 -16.98 -17.96
CA GLU A 511 3.96 -17.41 -17.50
C GLU A 511 3.61 -18.74 -18.18
N ILE A 512 3.38 -19.81 -17.41
CA ILE A 512 3.03 -21.13 -17.95
C ILE A 512 1.52 -21.35 -17.91
N TYR A 513 1.00 -21.88 -19.01
CA TYR A 513 -0.40 -22.27 -19.14
C TYR A 513 -0.52 -23.67 -19.75
N VAL A 514 -1.61 -24.36 -19.43
CA VAL A 514 -1.90 -25.71 -19.92
C VAL A 514 -3.34 -25.86 -20.41
N ILE A 515 -3.54 -26.75 -21.36
CA ILE A 515 -4.85 -27.21 -21.82
C ILE A 515 -4.81 -28.74 -21.96
N CYS A 516 -5.76 -29.43 -21.35
CA CYS A 516 -5.87 -30.89 -21.33
C CYS A 516 -7.30 -31.29 -21.68
N THR A 517 -7.46 -32.44 -22.33
CA THR A 517 -8.79 -32.91 -22.79
C THR A 517 -9.77 -33.26 -21.65
N GLN A 518 -9.30 -33.58 -20.44
CA GLN A 518 -10.15 -33.93 -19.28
C GLN A 518 -9.53 -33.50 -17.92
N PHE A 519 -9.21 -32.22 -17.75
CA PHE A 519 -8.84 -31.69 -16.43
C PHE A 519 -10.11 -31.37 -15.60
N PRO A 520 -10.16 -31.61 -14.27
CA PRO A 520 -11.24 -31.10 -13.45
C PRO A 520 -11.09 -29.57 -13.32
N MET A 521 -11.72 -28.88 -14.26
CA MET A 521 -11.86 -27.44 -14.45
C MET A 521 -12.68 -26.79 -13.35
N ASN A 522 -12.15 -26.72 -12.14
CA ASN A 522 -12.61 -25.78 -11.14
C ASN A 522 -11.36 -25.04 -10.64
N TYR A 523 -11.40 -23.71 -10.58
CA TYR A 523 -10.42 -22.86 -9.89
C TYR A 523 -9.27 -22.22 -10.68
N SER A 524 -9.39 -21.97 -11.99
CA SER A 524 -8.55 -20.94 -12.63
C SER A 524 -9.32 -20.16 -13.70
N THR A 525 -9.08 -18.84 -13.78
CA THR A 525 -9.60 -17.99 -14.86
C THR A 525 -8.94 -18.39 -16.17
N GLY A 526 -9.70 -18.94 -17.11
CA GLY A 526 -9.23 -19.25 -18.45
C GLY A 526 -8.78 -17.98 -19.18
N SER A 527 -7.59 -18.01 -19.76
CA SER A 527 -7.05 -16.94 -20.59
C SER A 527 -7.05 -17.39 -22.05
N GLN A 528 -7.44 -16.49 -22.96
CA GLN A 528 -7.52 -16.80 -24.38
C GLN A 528 -6.18 -16.51 -25.06
N PHE A 529 -5.58 -17.55 -25.65
CA PHE A 529 -4.34 -17.46 -26.42
C PHE A 529 -4.45 -18.24 -27.73
N PRO A 530 -3.57 -17.99 -28.73
CA PRO A 530 -3.58 -18.73 -29.97
C PRO A 530 -3.46 -20.25 -29.74
N CYS A 531 -4.19 -21.06 -30.51
CA CYS A 531 -4.14 -22.51 -30.38
C CYS A 531 -2.84 -23.10 -30.93
N PHE A 532 -2.36 -24.18 -30.32
CA PHE A 532 -1.15 -24.93 -30.72
C PHE A 532 -1.11 -25.27 -32.23
N HIS A 533 -2.23 -25.71 -32.81
CA HIS A 533 -2.32 -26.16 -34.19
C HIS A 533 -2.71 -25.06 -35.19
N ASP A 534 -3.33 -23.98 -34.74
CA ASP A 534 -3.83 -22.90 -35.60
C ASP A 534 -3.72 -21.56 -34.87
N SER A 535 -2.85 -20.69 -35.38
CA SER A 535 -2.61 -19.35 -34.81
C SER A 535 -3.76 -18.37 -35.05
N THR A 536 -4.76 -18.74 -35.86
CA THR A 536 -5.95 -17.91 -36.13
C THR A 536 -7.09 -18.18 -35.15
N GLN A 537 -7.05 -19.29 -34.41
CA GLN A 537 -8.06 -19.67 -33.41
C GLN A 537 -7.54 -19.40 -32.00
N LEU A 538 -8.44 -18.99 -31.09
CA LEU A 538 -8.12 -18.78 -29.69
C LEU A 538 -8.60 -19.99 -28.87
N CYS A 539 -7.68 -20.56 -28.09
CA CYS A 539 -7.92 -21.64 -27.15
C CYS A 539 -7.95 -21.07 -25.72
N GLU A 540 -8.80 -21.65 -24.88
CA GLU A 540 -8.86 -21.31 -23.46
C GLU A 540 -7.77 -22.11 -22.72
N TYR A 541 -6.77 -21.41 -22.21
CA TYR A 541 -5.67 -22.00 -21.46
C TYR A 541 -5.78 -21.64 -19.97
N HIS A 542 -5.33 -22.56 -19.12
CA HIS A 542 -5.35 -22.40 -17.67
C HIS A 542 -3.94 -22.13 -17.15
N GLN A 543 -3.77 -21.09 -16.34
CA GLN A 543 -2.47 -20.76 -15.78
C GLN A 543 -2.02 -21.87 -14.82
N LEU A 544 -0.81 -22.38 -15.04
CA LEU A 544 -0.19 -23.41 -14.21
C LEU A 544 0.88 -22.76 -13.32
N PRO A 545 0.70 -22.74 -12.00
CA PRO A 545 1.77 -22.35 -11.09
C PRO A 545 2.84 -23.44 -11.03
N TYR A 546 4.10 -23.04 -10.89
CA TYR A 546 5.24 -23.95 -10.88
C TYR A 546 6.35 -23.47 -9.91
N GLU A 547 7.19 -24.41 -9.47
CA GLU A 547 8.40 -24.15 -8.69
C GLU A 547 9.60 -23.89 -9.61
N ILE A 548 10.47 -22.92 -9.28
CA ILE A 548 11.66 -22.59 -10.07
C ILE A 548 12.86 -22.39 -9.15
N ASP A 549 14.01 -22.92 -9.55
CA ASP A 549 15.23 -22.88 -8.74
C ASP A 549 15.92 -21.49 -8.81
N GLU A 550 15.88 -20.82 -9.96
CA GLU A 550 16.42 -19.46 -10.18
C GLU A 550 15.35 -18.51 -10.73
N ASN A 551 15.10 -17.40 -10.04
CA ASN A 551 14.02 -16.48 -10.39
C ASN A 551 14.35 -15.50 -11.51
N LEU A 552 15.62 -15.32 -11.87
CA LEU A 552 16.04 -14.38 -12.91
C LEU A 552 17.27 -14.94 -13.63
N LEU A 553 17.30 -14.80 -14.96
CA LEU A 553 18.48 -15.14 -15.75
C LEU A 553 19.15 -13.86 -16.25
N GLU A 554 20.45 -13.73 -15.98
CA GLU A 554 21.24 -12.55 -16.34
C GLU A 554 22.20 -12.85 -17.49
N ILE A 555 22.20 -12.00 -18.51
CA ILE A 555 23.15 -12.03 -19.62
C ILE A 555 24.03 -10.79 -19.54
N LEU A 556 25.34 -11.00 -19.41
CA LEU A 556 26.32 -9.91 -19.47
C LEU A 556 26.63 -9.57 -20.94
N VAL A 557 26.31 -8.34 -21.33
CA VAL A 557 26.47 -7.81 -22.68
C VAL A 557 27.67 -6.87 -22.72
N PRO A 558 28.68 -7.10 -23.57
CA PRO A 558 29.80 -6.18 -23.68
C PRO A 558 29.35 -4.85 -24.31
N VAL A 559 29.76 -3.74 -23.72
CA VAL A 559 29.42 -2.39 -24.21
C VAL A 559 30.66 -1.61 -24.61
N GLY A 560 30.51 -0.74 -25.62
CA GLY A 560 31.59 0.09 -26.12
C GLY A 560 32.08 1.10 -25.07
N ASN A 561 33.36 1.45 -25.12
CA ASN A 561 33.90 2.54 -24.30
C ASN A 561 33.66 3.89 -24.99
N SER A 562 32.84 4.75 -24.38
CA SER A 562 32.56 6.09 -24.91
C SER A 562 33.75 7.03 -24.84
N ASP A 563 34.77 6.76 -24.02
CA ASP A 563 36.00 7.57 -23.96
C ASP A 563 36.79 7.53 -25.27
N HIS A 564 36.65 6.44 -26.02
CA HIS A 564 37.30 6.26 -27.32
C HIS A 564 36.50 6.85 -28.48
N PHE A 565 35.33 7.46 -28.22
CA PHE A 565 34.42 7.93 -29.26
C PHE A 565 35.11 8.84 -30.28
N ASN A 566 35.82 9.88 -29.81
CA ASN A 566 36.53 10.82 -30.69
C ASN A 566 37.63 10.14 -31.51
N THR A 567 38.37 9.21 -30.89
CA THR A 567 39.45 8.46 -31.55
C THR A 567 38.91 7.56 -32.65
N VAL A 568 37.82 6.82 -32.37
CA VAL A 568 37.17 5.95 -33.33
C VAL A 568 36.61 6.76 -34.50
N VAL A 569 35.89 7.85 -34.23
CA VAL A 569 35.34 8.72 -35.27
C VAL A 569 36.43 9.28 -36.20
N LEU A 570 37.55 9.76 -35.64
CA LEU A 570 38.67 10.27 -36.43
C LEU A 570 39.28 9.17 -37.32
N ILE A 571 39.58 8.00 -36.76
CA ILE A 571 40.15 6.88 -37.52
C ILE A 571 39.19 6.43 -38.61
N THR A 572 37.91 6.22 -38.29
CA THR A 572 36.89 5.83 -39.27
C THR A 572 36.80 6.86 -40.39
N TYR A 573 36.77 8.15 -40.07
CA TYR A 573 36.76 9.23 -41.06
C TYR A 573 37.98 9.18 -41.99
N PHE A 574 39.20 9.02 -41.44
CA PHE A 574 40.42 8.88 -42.24
C PHE A 574 40.40 7.65 -43.14
N VAL A 575 39.97 6.50 -42.61
CA VAL A 575 39.87 5.25 -43.40
C VAL A 575 38.83 5.39 -44.51
N THR A 576 37.68 6.02 -44.24
CA THR A 576 36.65 6.25 -45.26
C THR A 576 37.16 7.16 -46.37
N ILE A 577 37.89 8.24 -46.05
CA ILE A 577 38.49 9.11 -47.07
C ILE A 577 39.56 8.38 -47.87
N ALA A 578 40.46 7.66 -47.21
CA ALA A 578 41.50 6.90 -47.88
C ALA A 578 40.91 5.84 -48.82
N GLY A 579 39.87 5.12 -48.38
CA GLY A 579 39.17 4.14 -49.20
C GLY A 579 38.41 4.74 -50.39
N VAL A 580 37.85 5.95 -50.23
CA VAL A 580 37.21 6.67 -51.35
C VAL A 580 38.26 7.16 -52.35
N GLN A 581 39.43 7.63 -51.91
CA GLN A 581 40.52 8.02 -52.80
C GLN A 581 41.12 6.84 -53.58
N GLU A 582 41.10 5.63 -53.02
CA GLU A 582 41.55 4.42 -53.72
C GLU A 582 40.56 3.94 -54.80
N LEU A 583 39.27 4.23 -54.64
CA LEU A 583 38.22 3.94 -55.63
C LEU A 583 38.21 4.91 -56.83
N ASP A 584 38.72 6.13 -56.67
CA ASP A 584 38.86 7.12 -57.77
C ASP A 584 40.12 6.89 -58.64
N VAL A 585 40.98 5.93 -58.28
CA VAL A 585 42.25 5.61 -58.98
C VAL A 585 42.15 4.30 -59.80
N TYR A 586 41.00 3.61 -59.78
CA TYR A 586 40.76 2.38 -60.56
C TYR A 586 39.84 2.55 -61.76
#